data_AF-V5HNM1-F1
#
_entry.id   AF-V5HNM1-F1
#
_cell.length_a   1.000
_cell.length_b   1.000
_cell.length_c   1.000
_cell.angle_alpha   90.00
_cell.angle_beta   90.00
_cell.angle_gamma   90.00
#
_symmetry.space_group_name_H-M   'P 1'
#
loop_
_entity.id
_entity.type
_entity.pdbx_description
1 polymer ?
#
loop_
_entity_poly.entity_id
_entity_poly.type
_entity_poly.pdbx_seq_one_letter_code
_entity_poly.pdbx_strand_id
1 'polypeptide(L)'
;VRRWSAADCKDPLKVEPPAGLSPHLVALDLKTRFPNVACTLSREGLVLTPVSAKPQRPSASRDDVIRDSLLGFSRCFETLVRSGKPLVGHNMLLDLLLLLHQFREPLPRSYGRFKTVLGSLFPVVYDTKHISLSVRQQASPWLRELLTGADLFALHSALANVPVPFAPKIQGAPAVLRAHDAGSDAYVAGAVFIKLAHVLAQQAASALPAPQRALAWPQHRAAVKAFANRINLIRAQCHHVSLEGPDPPAEERPPWLCVRSSRSQAEITAV
;
A
#
# COMPACT_ATOMS: atom_id res chain seq x y z
N VAL A 1 14.72 -33.86 5.78
CA VAL A 1 16.05 -33.47 5.23
C VAL A 1 17.16 -33.48 6.29
N ARG A 2 17.11 -32.66 7.37
CA ARG A 2 18.16 -32.65 8.43
C ARG A 2 18.52 -34.04 8.97
N ARG A 3 17.52 -34.84 9.38
CA ARG A 3 17.73 -36.20 9.89
C ARG A 3 18.35 -37.15 8.86
N TRP A 4 17.92 -37.05 7.61
CA TRP A 4 18.46 -37.86 6.50
C TRP A 4 19.91 -37.48 6.16
N SER A 5 20.22 -36.18 6.10
CA SER A 5 21.57 -35.67 5.86
C SER A 5 22.55 -35.96 7.01
N ALA A 6 22.07 -36.02 8.25
CA ALA A 6 22.92 -36.34 9.41
C ALA A 6 23.20 -37.84 9.56
N ALA A 7 22.38 -38.70 8.94
CA ALA A 7 22.52 -40.16 9.00
C ALA A 7 23.51 -40.72 7.96
N ASP A 8 24.18 -39.86 7.19
CA ASP A 8 25.09 -40.21 6.10
C ASP A 8 24.51 -41.27 5.14
N CYS A 9 23.20 -41.17 4.92
CA CYS A 9 22.43 -42.16 4.19
C CYS A 9 22.72 -42.02 2.70
N LYS A 10 23.18 -43.11 2.06
CA LYS A 10 23.49 -43.12 0.61
C LYS A 10 22.24 -43.18 -0.27
N ASP A 11 21.09 -43.51 0.32
CA ASP A 11 19.84 -43.69 -0.41
C ASP A 11 19.15 -42.36 -0.73
N PRO A 12 18.59 -42.21 -1.96
CA PRO A 12 17.93 -40.98 -2.37
C PRO A 12 16.65 -40.73 -1.56
N LEU A 13 16.46 -39.49 -1.10
CA LEU A 13 15.23 -39.07 -0.41
C LEU A 13 14.28 -38.40 -1.40
N LYS A 14 13.10 -38.98 -1.60
CA LYS A 14 11.99 -38.34 -2.33
C LYS A 14 11.27 -37.34 -1.41
N VAL A 15 11.05 -36.14 -1.92
CA VAL A 15 10.35 -35.04 -1.25
C VAL A 15 9.22 -34.58 -2.16
N GLU A 16 8.02 -34.53 -1.59
CA GLU A 16 6.88 -33.91 -2.26
C GLU A 16 6.82 -32.43 -1.87
N PRO A 17 6.77 -31.52 -2.86
CA PRO A 17 6.56 -30.09 -2.60
C PRO A 17 5.20 -29.88 -1.92
N PRO A 18 5.10 -29.00 -0.90
CA PRO A 18 3.82 -28.64 -0.32
C PRO A 18 2.87 -28.05 -1.38
N ALA A 19 1.57 -28.28 -1.23
CA ALA A 19 0.56 -27.78 -2.15
C ALA A 19 0.70 -26.25 -2.35
N GLY A 20 0.78 -25.82 -3.61
CA GLY A 20 0.89 -24.42 -4.00
C GLY A 20 2.33 -23.86 -4.08
N LEU A 21 3.35 -24.62 -3.67
CA LEU A 21 4.76 -24.20 -3.82
C LEU A 21 5.39 -24.81 -5.08
N SER A 22 6.09 -23.97 -5.85
CA SER A 22 6.82 -24.44 -7.03
C SER A 22 7.91 -25.43 -6.60
N PRO A 23 7.99 -26.63 -7.23
CA PRO A 23 9.04 -27.60 -6.94
C PRO A 23 10.45 -27.01 -7.14
N HIS A 24 10.58 -26.05 -8.06
CA HIS A 24 11.82 -25.32 -8.30
C HIS A 24 12.25 -24.44 -7.12
N LEU A 25 11.29 -23.84 -6.41
CA LEU A 25 11.56 -23.04 -5.21
C LEU A 25 11.98 -23.92 -4.04
N VAL A 26 11.29 -25.04 -3.84
CA VAL A 26 11.64 -26.03 -2.82
C VAL A 26 13.05 -26.58 -3.09
N ALA A 27 13.39 -26.87 -4.34
CA ALA A 27 14.73 -27.29 -4.73
C ALA A 27 15.79 -26.25 -4.38
N LEU A 28 15.52 -24.97 -4.65
CA LEU A 28 16.44 -23.87 -4.39
C LEU A 28 16.63 -23.62 -2.89
N ASP A 29 15.55 -23.59 -2.10
CA ASP A 29 15.60 -23.43 -0.65
C ASP A 29 16.40 -24.59 0.00
N LEU A 30 16.16 -25.82 -0.46
CA LEU A 30 16.90 -26.99 0.03
C LEU A 30 18.39 -26.93 -0.33
N LYS A 31 18.76 -26.52 -1.54
CA LYS A 31 20.17 -26.29 -1.90
C LYS A 31 20.83 -25.20 -1.05
N THR A 32 20.10 -24.13 -0.76
CA THR A 32 20.60 -23.00 0.04
C THR A 32 20.81 -23.40 1.50
N ARG A 33 19.89 -24.20 2.06
CA ARG A 33 19.96 -24.67 3.46
C ARG A 33 20.89 -25.87 3.67
N PHE A 34 21.09 -26.69 2.64
CA PHE A 34 21.87 -27.93 2.69
C PHE A 34 22.86 -28.00 1.52
N PRO A 35 24.03 -27.33 1.63
CA PRO A 35 25.01 -27.26 0.54
C PRO A 35 25.61 -28.62 0.14
N ASN A 36 25.57 -29.62 1.05
CA ASN A 36 26.07 -30.97 0.81
C ASN A 36 25.02 -31.92 0.18
N VAL A 37 23.86 -31.39 -0.22
CA VAL A 37 22.76 -32.16 -0.80
C VAL A 37 22.49 -31.69 -2.23
N ALA A 38 22.59 -32.62 -3.19
CA ALA A 38 22.17 -32.40 -4.56
C ALA A 38 20.66 -32.60 -4.65
N CYS A 39 19.99 -31.68 -5.35
CA CYS A 39 18.56 -31.74 -5.57
C CYS A 39 18.27 -31.83 -7.07
N THR A 40 17.59 -32.91 -7.48
CA THR A 40 17.16 -33.18 -8.86
C THR A 40 15.64 -33.25 -8.93
N LEU A 41 15.06 -32.52 -9.87
CA LEU A 41 13.62 -32.58 -10.14
C LEU A 41 13.35 -33.70 -11.15
N SER A 42 12.56 -34.70 -10.78
CA SER A 42 12.13 -35.79 -11.65
C SER A 42 10.61 -35.71 -11.92
N ARG A 43 10.10 -36.57 -12.82
CA ARG A 43 8.66 -36.68 -13.10
C ARG A 43 7.84 -37.16 -11.89
N GLU A 44 8.49 -37.81 -10.93
CA GLU A 44 7.86 -38.39 -9.74
C GLU A 44 8.04 -37.51 -8.48
N GLY A 45 8.64 -36.34 -8.60
CA GLY A 45 8.85 -35.41 -7.49
C GLY A 45 10.31 -34.96 -7.32
N LEU A 46 10.61 -34.41 -6.15
CA LEU A 46 11.89 -33.79 -5.86
C LEU A 46 12.81 -34.80 -5.16
N VAL A 47 13.92 -35.16 -5.79
CA VAL A 47 14.83 -36.21 -5.28
C VAL A 47 16.11 -35.57 -4.75
N LEU A 48 16.45 -35.88 -3.51
CA LEU A 48 17.67 -35.44 -2.84
C LEU A 48 18.70 -36.57 -2.81
N THR A 49 19.93 -36.25 -3.18
CA THR A 49 21.08 -37.18 -3.18
C THR A 49 22.30 -36.54 -2.52
N PRO A 50 23.20 -37.32 -1.88
CA PRO A 50 24.46 -36.78 -1.37
C PRO A 50 25.32 -36.24 -2.52
N VAL A 51 25.93 -35.05 -2.36
CA VAL A 51 26.82 -34.49 -3.38
C VAL A 51 28.13 -35.28 -3.40
N SER A 52 28.26 -36.24 -4.31
CA SER A 52 29.51 -37.01 -4.51
C SER A 52 30.33 -36.58 -5.74
N ALA A 53 29.89 -35.62 -6.55
CA ALA A 53 30.67 -35.15 -7.71
C ALA A 53 30.33 -33.72 -8.18
N LYS A 54 31.28 -33.15 -8.93
CA LYS A 54 31.40 -31.75 -9.37
C LYS A 54 30.09 -31.08 -9.82
N PRO A 55 29.91 -29.78 -9.51
CA PRO A 55 28.72 -29.02 -9.87
C PRO A 55 28.56 -28.95 -11.39
N GLN A 56 27.50 -29.59 -11.93
CA GLN A 56 27.06 -29.34 -13.29
C GLN A 56 26.47 -27.93 -13.37
N ARG A 57 26.95 -27.12 -14.32
CA ARG A 57 26.40 -25.80 -14.58
C ARG A 57 24.91 -25.93 -14.98
N PRO A 58 24.02 -25.13 -14.38
CA PRO A 58 22.62 -25.13 -14.81
C PRO A 58 22.51 -24.67 -16.27
N SER A 59 21.59 -25.29 -17.02
CA SER A 59 21.23 -24.85 -18.37
C SER A 59 20.38 -23.58 -18.29
N ALA A 60 20.66 -22.57 -19.12
CA ALA A 60 19.99 -21.26 -19.12
C ALA A 60 18.44 -21.33 -19.06
N SER A 61 17.83 -22.32 -19.74
CA SER A 61 16.37 -22.51 -19.72
C SER A 61 15.78 -22.86 -18.34
N ARG A 62 16.56 -23.49 -17.45
CA ARG A 62 16.13 -23.81 -16.08
C ARG A 62 16.20 -22.57 -15.19
N ASP A 63 17.17 -21.70 -15.42
CA ASP A 63 17.35 -20.48 -14.64
C ASP A 63 16.22 -19.48 -14.89
N ASP A 64 15.70 -19.42 -16.12
CA ASP A 64 14.54 -18.58 -16.45
C ASP A 64 13.25 -19.07 -15.77
N VAL A 65 12.98 -20.38 -15.76
CA VAL A 65 11.81 -20.96 -15.08
C VAL A 65 11.88 -20.77 -13.56
N ILE A 66 13.08 -20.89 -12.99
CA ILE A 66 13.32 -20.64 -11.56
C ILE A 66 13.10 -19.16 -11.25
N ARG A 67 13.67 -18.25 -12.06
CA ARG A 67 13.49 -16.80 -11.93
C ARG A 67 12.01 -16.42 -12.00
N ASP A 68 11.28 -16.99 -12.96
CA ASP A 68 9.86 -16.73 -13.12
C ASP A 68 9.04 -17.22 -11.92
N SER A 69 9.40 -18.38 -11.37
CA SER A 69 8.80 -18.92 -10.15
C SER A 69 9.10 -18.07 -8.91
N LEU A 70 10.28 -17.41 -8.87
CA LEU A 70 10.74 -16.58 -7.75
C LEU A 70 10.08 -15.21 -7.70
N LEU A 71 9.69 -14.62 -8.83
CA LEU A 71 9.14 -13.27 -8.86
C LEU A 71 7.84 -13.16 -8.05
N GLY A 72 6.98 -14.20 -8.09
CA GLY A 72 5.77 -14.29 -7.28
C GLY A 72 4.92 -13.01 -7.33
N PHE A 73 4.64 -12.42 -6.15
CA PHE A 73 3.85 -11.19 -6.02
C PHE A 73 4.54 -9.95 -6.60
N SER A 74 5.86 -9.97 -6.82
CA SER A 74 6.58 -8.85 -7.45
C SER A 74 6.03 -8.53 -8.85
N ARG A 75 5.44 -9.51 -9.54
CA ARG A 75 4.73 -9.30 -10.81
C ARG A 75 3.53 -8.35 -10.66
N CYS A 76 2.78 -8.47 -9.56
CA CYS A 76 1.67 -7.58 -9.25
C CYS A 76 2.18 -6.15 -8.99
N PHE A 77 3.27 -6.02 -8.23
CA PHE A 77 3.92 -4.74 -7.98
C PHE A 77 4.44 -4.09 -9.28
N GLU A 78 5.11 -4.84 -10.14
CA GLU A 78 5.58 -4.34 -11.45
C GLU A 78 4.40 -3.90 -12.32
N THR A 79 3.30 -4.64 -12.32
CA THR A 79 2.08 -4.28 -13.05
C THR A 79 1.47 -3.00 -12.50
N LEU A 80 1.43 -2.84 -11.17
CA LEU A 80 0.96 -1.63 -10.51
C LEU A 80 1.79 -0.41 -10.94
N VAL A 81 3.12 -0.51 -10.88
CA VAL A 81 4.05 0.56 -11.30
C VAL A 81 3.89 0.87 -12.80
N ARG A 82 3.92 -0.15 -13.66
CA ARG A 82 3.78 0.00 -15.11
C ARG A 82 2.44 0.61 -15.53
N SER A 83 1.40 0.47 -14.72
CA SER A 83 0.09 1.03 -15.03
C SER A 83 0.11 2.56 -15.12
N GLY A 84 1.02 3.22 -14.40
CA GLY A 84 1.10 4.69 -14.31
C GLY A 84 -0.17 5.36 -13.78
N LYS A 85 -1.12 4.58 -13.23
CA LYS A 85 -2.39 5.09 -12.73
C LYS A 85 -2.20 5.73 -11.35
N PRO A 86 -3.06 6.69 -10.96
CA PRO A 86 -3.01 7.25 -9.63
C PRO A 86 -3.16 6.17 -8.55
N LEU A 87 -2.25 6.16 -7.59
CA LEU A 87 -2.31 5.30 -6.43
C LEU A 87 -3.09 6.01 -5.32
N VAL A 88 -4.05 5.32 -4.72
CA VAL A 88 -4.93 5.88 -3.67
C VAL A 88 -4.81 5.03 -2.43
N GLY A 89 -4.70 5.67 -1.26
CA GLY A 89 -4.70 4.99 0.03
C GLY A 89 -5.23 5.89 1.15
N HIS A 90 -5.14 5.41 2.39
CA HIS A 90 -5.55 6.15 3.57
C HIS A 90 -4.46 6.06 4.63
N ASN A 91 -3.85 7.19 4.98
CA ASN A 91 -2.72 7.23 5.91
C ASN A 91 -1.56 6.29 5.50
N MET A 92 -1.21 6.34 4.22
CA MET A 92 -0.54 5.24 3.52
C MET A 92 1.00 5.29 3.55
N LEU A 93 1.60 6.14 4.40
CA LEU A 93 3.06 6.27 4.44
C LEU A 93 3.75 4.93 4.73
N LEU A 94 3.24 4.18 5.71
CA LEU A 94 3.82 2.90 6.07
C LEU A 94 3.66 1.86 4.95
N ASP A 95 2.51 1.85 4.28
CA ASP A 95 2.27 0.98 3.13
C ASP A 95 3.28 1.24 2.02
N LEU A 96 3.55 2.51 1.71
CA LEU A 96 4.52 2.91 0.68
C LEU A 96 5.96 2.54 1.06
N LEU A 97 6.33 2.69 2.34
CA LEU A 97 7.63 2.25 2.85
C LEU A 97 7.79 0.73 2.71
N LEU A 98 6.76 -0.04 3.08
CA LEU A 98 6.77 -1.50 2.99
C LEU A 98 6.81 -1.97 1.53
N LEU A 99 6.00 -1.37 0.65
CA LEU A 99 6.00 -1.67 -0.79
C LEU A 99 7.40 -1.45 -1.40
N LEU A 100 8.03 -0.32 -1.08
CA LEU A 100 9.38 -0.02 -1.56
C LEU A 100 10.39 -1.05 -1.02
N HIS A 101 10.38 -1.28 0.29
CA HIS A 101 11.32 -2.17 0.96
C HIS A 101 11.25 -3.62 0.46
N GLN A 102 10.03 -4.12 0.25
CA GLN A 102 9.79 -5.51 -0.11
C GLN A 102 9.95 -5.79 -1.60
N PHE A 103 9.52 -4.87 -2.48
CA PHE A 103 9.38 -5.15 -3.91
C PHE A 103 10.30 -4.35 -4.81
N ARG A 104 11.06 -3.38 -4.28
CA ARG A 104 11.94 -2.54 -5.09
C ARG A 104 13.38 -2.52 -4.62
N GLU A 105 13.65 -1.96 -3.44
CA GLU A 105 14.98 -1.87 -2.85
C GLU A 105 14.88 -1.67 -1.33
N PRO A 106 15.92 -2.06 -0.55
CA PRO A 106 16.00 -1.67 0.85
C PRO A 106 15.78 -0.16 1.02
N LEU A 107 15.11 0.26 2.11
CA LEU A 107 14.73 1.66 2.29
C LEU A 107 15.97 2.57 2.13
N PRO A 108 15.90 3.61 1.27
CA PRO A 108 17.02 4.51 1.09
C PRO A 108 17.43 5.18 2.39
N ARG A 109 18.74 5.30 2.62
CA ARG A 109 19.28 6.02 3.80
C ARG A 109 18.97 7.52 3.80
N SER A 110 18.71 8.09 2.62
CA SER A 110 18.37 9.50 2.44
C SER A 110 16.88 9.65 2.18
N TYR A 111 16.25 10.54 2.95
CA TYR A 111 14.85 10.92 2.77
C TYR A 111 14.56 11.51 1.38
N GLY A 112 15.47 12.33 0.85
CA GLY A 112 15.33 12.88 -0.52
C GLY A 112 15.37 11.79 -1.60
N ARG A 113 16.20 10.76 -1.41
CA ARG A 113 16.23 9.59 -2.30
C ARG A 113 14.93 8.79 -2.20
N PHE A 114 14.41 8.57 -0.99
CA PHE A 114 13.11 7.92 -0.81
C PHE A 114 12.02 8.62 -1.62
N LYS A 115 11.89 9.95 -1.51
CA LYS A 115 10.92 10.74 -2.28
C LYS A 115 11.10 10.59 -3.78
N THR A 116 12.34 10.69 -4.26
CA THR A 116 12.67 10.58 -5.68
C THR A 116 12.31 9.20 -6.24
N VAL A 117 12.70 8.13 -5.54
CA VAL A 117 12.41 6.75 -5.97
C VAL A 117 10.91 6.52 -5.96
N LEU A 118 10.22 6.92 -4.88
CA LEU A 118 8.78 6.72 -4.78
C LEU A 118 8.00 7.49 -5.85
N GLY A 119 8.35 8.76 -6.11
CA GLY A 119 7.75 9.57 -7.16
C GLY A 119 8.02 9.04 -8.57
N SER A 120 9.15 8.34 -8.78
CA SER A 120 9.43 7.67 -10.06
C SER A 120 8.58 6.42 -10.29
N LEU A 121 8.17 5.73 -9.21
CA LEU A 121 7.35 4.52 -9.29
C LEU A 121 5.87 4.84 -9.41
N PHE A 122 5.41 5.85 -8.67
CA PHE A 122 4.01 6.26 -8.62
C PHE A 122 3.90 7.76 -8.91
N PRO A 123 3.67 8.15 -10.18
CA PRO A 123 3.66 9.56 -10.58
C PRO A 123 2.61 10.40 -9.87
N VAL A 124 1.51 9.78 -9.44
CA VAL A 124 0.42 10.44 -8.72
C VAL A 124 -0.04 9.55 -7.57
N VAL A 125 0.04 10.07 -6.36
CA VAL A 125 -0.44 9.42 -5.13
C VAL A 125 -1.46 10.31 -4.42
N TYR A 126 -2.53 9.72 -3.90
CA TYR A 126 -3.53 10.41 -3.09
C TYR A 126 -3.73 9.71 -1.75
N ASP A 127 -3.48 10.45 -0.66
CA ASP A 127 -3.81 10.00 0.68
C ASP A 127 -5.14 10.62 1.11
N THR A 128 -6.18 9.78 1.21
CA THR A 128 -7.52 10.23 1.58
C THR A 128 -7.60 10.85 2.97
N LYS A 129 -6.72 10.44 3.90
CA LYS A 129 -6.65 11.08 5.23
C LYS A 129 -6.15 12.51 5.09
N HIS A 130 -5.09 12.74 4.32
CA HIS A 130 -4.59 14.08 4.05
C HIS A 130 -5.64 14.95 3.35
N ILE A 131 -6.32 14.42 2.33
CA ILE A 131 -7.40 15.14 1.62
C ILE A 131 -8.49 15.53 2.61
N SER A 132 -9.01 14.58 3.39
CA SER A 132 -10.10 14.83 4.33
C SER A 132 -9.75 15.88 5.38
N LEU A 133 -8.55 15.83 5.96
CA LEU A 133 -8.08 16.80 6.94
C LEU A 133 -7.86 18.18 6.33
N SER A 134 -7.28 18.25 5.13
CA SER A 134 -7.03 19.52 4.44
C SER A 134 -8.34 20.21 4.04
N VAL A 135 -9.29 19.45 3.50
CA VAL A 135 -10.63 19.97 3.18
C VAL A 135 -11.33 20.43 4.45
N ARG A 136 -11.25 19.67 5.54
CA ARG A 136 -11.83 20.05 6.84
C ARG A 136 -11.34 21.41 7.32
N GLN A 137 -10.06 21.73 7.19
CA GLN A 137 -9.53 23.02 7.65
C GLN A 137 -10.15 24.22 6.92
N GLN A 138 -10.54 24.04 5.66
CA GLN A 138 -11.05 25.11 4.77
C GLN A 138 -12.58 25.04 4.56
N ALA A 139 -13.22 24.06 5.18
CA ALA A 139 -14.62 23.71 4.95
C ALA A 139 -15.60 24.53 5.79
N SER A 140 -16.85 24.60 5.29
CA SER A 140 -18.00 25.06 6.08
C SER A 140 -18.22 24.18 7.33
N PRO A 141 -18.91 24.70 8.37
CA PRO A 141 -19.14 23.94 9.61
C PRO A 141 -19.74 22.55 9.41
N TRP A 142 -20.69 22.41 8.49
CA TRP A 142 -21.31 21.13 8.15
C TRP A 142 -20.31 20.12 7.57
N LEU A 143 -19.49 20.54 6.60
CA LEU A 143 -18.48 19.66 6.00
C LEU A 143 -17.34 19.36 7.00
N ARG A 144 -17.09 20.27 7.95
CA ARG A 144 -16.14 20.03 9.05
C ARG A 144 -16.56 18.94 10.02
N GLU A 145 -17.86 18.85 10.29
CA GLU A 145 -18.47 17.83 11.13
C GLU A 145 -18.45 16.47 10.43
N LEU A 146 -18.78 16.45 9.13
CA LEU A 146 -18.73 15.25 8.32
C LEU A 146 -17.33 14.63 8.23
N LEU A 147 -16.31 15.46 8.10
CA LEU A 147 -14.91 15.04 7.98
C LEU A 147 -14.23 14.84 9.34
N THR A 148 -14.97 14.35 10.34
CA THR A 148 -14.45 13.94 11.65
C THR A 148 -13.67 12.63 11.54
N GLY A 149 -12.58 12.64 10.77
CA GLY A 149 -11.89 11.44 10.30
C GLY A 149 -10.58 11.15 11.04
N ALA A 150 -10.65 10.35 12.11
CA ALA A 150 -9.48 9.57 12.52
C ALA A 150 -9.45 8.21 11.81
N ASP A 151 -10.63 7.62 11.56
CA ASP A 151 -10.83 6.27 11.03
C ASP A 151 -11.41 6.28 9.61
N LEU A 152 -10.98 5.30 8.79
CA LEU A 152 -11.35 5.18 7.38
C LEU A 152 -12.83 4.79 7.20
N PHE A 153 -13.34 3.84 7.99
CA PHE A 153 -14.71 3.35 7.87
C PHE A 153 -15.72 4.38 8.38
N ALA A 154 -15.38 5.10 9.46
CA ALA A 154 -16.16 6.23 9.92
C ALA A 154 -16.29 7.31 8.83
N LEU A 155 -15.17 7.67 8.19
CA LEU A 155 -15.15 8.62 7.09
C LEU A 155 -15.98 8.15 5.89
N HIS A 156 -15.88 6.86 5.53
CA HIS A 156 -16.69 6.27 4.48
C HIS A 156 -18.18 6.32 4.79
N SER A 157 -18.59 5.94 6.00
CA SER A 157 -19.99 5.97 6.45
C SER A 157 -20.55 7.39 6.40
N ALA A 158 -19.79 8.36 6.93
CA ALA A 158 -20.19 9.77 6.89
C ALA A 158 -20.41 10.24 5.44
N LEU A 159 -19.44 10.01 4.56
CA LEU A 159 -19.52 10.43 3.15
C LEU A 159 -20.59 9.71 2.34
N ALA A 160 -20.87 8.43 2.64
CA ALA A 160 -21.90 7.65 1.94
C ALA A 160 -23.30 8.27 2.11
N ASN A 161 -23.56 8.86 3.27
CA ASN A 161 -24.85 9.49 3.60
C ASN A 161 -25.03 10.90 3.01
N VAL A 162 -24.02 11.45 2.33
CA VAL A 162 -24.14 12.77 1.69
C VAL A 162 -24.85 12.65 0.34
N PRO A 163 -26.05 13.25 0.18
CA PRO A 163 -26.71 13.32 -1.11
C PRO A 163 -25.96 14.32 -2.00
N VAL A 164 -25.34 13.83 -3.08
CA VAL A 164 -24.70 14.67 -4.09
C VAL A 164 -25.24 14.27 -5.47
N PRO A 165 -25.81 15.20 -6.24
CA PRO A 165 -26.32 14.91 -7.58
C PRO A 165 -25.24 14.32 -8.48
N PHE A 166 -25.61 13.32 -9.29
CA PHE A 166 -24.72 12.67 -10.26
C PHE A 166 -23.46 12.04 -9.66
N ALA A 167 -23.50 11.64 -8.38
CA ALA A 167 -22.40 10.93 -7.76
C ALA A 167 -22.07 9.63 -8.53
N PRO A 168 -20.79 9.36 -8.82
CA PRO A 168 -20.38 8.18 -9.55
C PRO A 168 -20.72 6.90 -8.76
N LYS A 169 -21.24 5.89 -9.46
CA LYS A 169 -21.48 4.56 -8.90
C LYS A 169 -20.25 3.69 -9.10
N ILE A 170 -19.76 3.10 -8.01
CA ILE A 170 -18.64 2.16 -8.03
C ILE A 170 -19.20 0.77 -8.25
N GLN A 171 -18.68 0.06 -9.25
CA GLN A 171 -19.06 -1.33 -9.55
C GLN A 171 -18.06 -2.30 -8.93
N GLY A 172 -18.50 -3.53 -8.63
CA GLY A 172 -17.62 -4.57 -8.09
C GLY A 172 -17.31 -4.44 -6.60
N ALA A 173 -18.25 -3.87 -5.82
CA ALA A 173 -18.11 -3.83 -4.37
C ALA A 173 -18.01 -5.25 -3.78
N PRO A 174 -17.12 -5.49 -2.80
CA PRO A 174 -17.13 -6.73 -2.03
C PRO A 174 -18.49 -6.97 -1.39
N ALA A 175 -18.93 -8.22 -1.34
CA ALA A 175 -20.20 -8.58 -0.69
C ALA A 175 -20.21 -8.25 0.81
N VAL A 176 -19.04 -8.32 1.45
CA VAL A 176 -18.84 -8.00 2.85
C VAL A 176 -17.59 -7.12 2.97
N LEU A 177 -17.72 -5.98 3.65
CA LEU A 177 -16.60 -5.12 4.02
C LEU A 177 -16.21 -5.41 5.46
N ARG A 178 -14.93 -5.68 5.70
CA ARG A 178 -14.38 -5.89 7.05
C ARG A 178 -13.25 -4.91 7.29
N ALA A 179 -13.33 -4.14 8.37
CA ALA A 179 -12.22 -3.30 8.76
C ALA A 179 -10.97 -4.15 9.05
N HIS A 180 -9.80 -3.62 8.70
CA HIS A 180 -8.49 -4.28 8.87
C HIS A 180 -8.25 -5.48 7.94
N ASP A 181 -9.11 -5.67 6.94
CA ASP A 181 -8.85 -6.55 5.80
C ASP A 181 -8.32 -5.68 4.65
N ALA A 182 -7.08 -5.95 4.19
CA ALA A 182 -6.41 -5.08 3.23
C ALA A 182 -7.20 -4.83 1.93
N GLY A 183 -7.97 -5.83 1.47
CA GLY A 183 -8.81 -5.68 0.28
C GLY A 183 -10.02 -4.79 0.53
N SER A 184 -10.67 -4.96 1.69
CA SER A 184 -11.78 -4.11 2.13
C SER A 184 -11.33 -2.67 2.36
N ASP A 185 -10.21 -2.47 3.06
CA ASP A 185 -9.65 -1.16 3.36
C ASP A 185 -9.26 -0.42 2.06
N ALA A 186 -8.64 -1.11 1.09
CA ALA A 186 -8.30 -0.54 -0.21
C ALA A 186 -9.55 -0.12 -1.01
N TYR A 187 -10.59 -0.96 -1.02
CA TYR A 187 -11.87 -0.61 -1.65
C TYR A 187 -12.50 0.63 -1.01
N VAL A 188 -12.57 0.67 0.33
CA VAL A 188 -13.14 1.79 1.08
C VAL A 188 -12.35 3.08 0.86
N ALA A 189 -11.01 3.02 0.86
CA ALA A 189 -10.15 4.16 0.54
C ALA A 189 -10.43 4.69 -0.88
N GLY A 190 -10.58 3.81 -1.87
CA GLY A 190 -10.97 4.19 -3.23
C GLY A 190 -12.35 4.86 -3.28
N ALA A 191 -13.34 4.31 -2.57
CA ALA A 191 -14.69 4.87 -2.51
C ALA A 191 -14.71 6.25 -1.87
N VAL A 192 -14.00 6.43 -0.75
CA VAL A 192 -13.80 7.72 -0.09
C VAL A 192 -13.17 8.73 -1.04
N PHE A 193 -12.08 8.36 -1.73
CA PHE A 193 -11.41 9.25 -2.68
C PHE A 193 -12.34 9.73 -3.79
N ILE A 194 -13.08 8.80 -4.42
CA ILE A 194 -14.01 9.12 -5.50
C ILE A 194 -15.10 10.08 -5.01
N LYS A 195 -15.66 9.83 -3.82
CA LYS A 195 -16.71 10.68 -3.24
C LYS A 195 -16.18 12.06 -2.87
N LEU A 196 -14.99 12.16 -2.27
CA LEU A 196 -14.34 13.44 -1.97
C LEU A 196 -14.04 14.23 -3.25
N ALA A 197 -13.47 13.59 -4.26
CA ALA A 197 -13.20 14.22 -5.55
C ALA A 197 -14.46 14.78 -6.20
N HIS A 198 -15.58 14.04 -6.09
CA HIS A 198 -16.86 14.48 -6.62
C HIS A 198 -17.44 15.67 -5.86
N VAL A 199 -17.43 15.64 -4.52
CA VAL A 199 -17.87 16.77 -3.69
C VAL A 199 -17.09 18.03 -4.02
N LEU A 200 -15.76 17.94 -4.11
CA LEU A 200 -14.90 19.07 -4.43
C LEU A 200 -15.13 19.60 -5.85
N ALA A 201 -15.33 18.70 -6.82
CA ALA A 201 -15.61 19.10 -8.20
C ALA A 201 -16.97 19.80 -8.33
N GLN A 202 -17.98 19.34 -7.61
CA GLN A 202 -19.29 19.99 -7.52
C GLN A 202 -19.17 21.39 -6.90
N GLN A 203 -18.45 21.52 -5.78
CA GLN A 203 -18.21 22.82 -5.14
C GLN A 203 -17.51 23.81 -6.06
N ALA A 204 -16.50 23.36 -6.82
CA ALA A 204 -15.81 24.20 -7.80
C ALA A 204 -16.72 24.60 -8.98
N ALA A 205 -17.67 23.75 -9.34
CA ALA A 205 -18.64 24.03 -10.41
C ALA A 205 -19.79 24.94 -9.96
N SER A 206 -20.19 24.92 -8.69
CA SER A 206 -21.29 25.71 -8.11
C SER A 206 -21.05 27.22 -8.07
N ALA A 207 -19.87 27.71 -8.47
CA ALA A 207 -19.67 29.13 -8.82
C ALA A 207 -20.44 29.54 -10.10
N LEU A 208 -21.00 28.55 -10.81
CA LEU A 208 -21.94 28.67 -11.92
C LEU A 208 -23.27 28.00 -11.50
N PRO A 209 -24.43 28.33 -12.10
CA PRO A 209 -25.69 27.66 -11.77
C PRO A 209 -25.54 26.13 -11.82
N ALA A 210 -26.14 25.46 -10.83
CA ALA A 210 -25.94 24.05 -10.50
C ALA A 210 -25.77 23.17 -11.75
N PRO A 211 -24.73 22.31 -11.82
CA PRO A 211 -24.47 21.53 -13.01
C PRO A 211 -25.65 20.61 -13.31
N GLN A 212 -26.33 20.87 -14.44
CA GLN A 212 -27.44 20.07 -14.95
C GLN A 212 -27.00 18.70 -15.52
N ARG A 213 -25.72 18.33 -15.35
CA ARG A 213 -25.13 17.13 -15.97
C ARG A 213 -24.08 16.47 -15.07
N ALA A 214 -23.85 15.19 -15.34
CA ALA A 214 -22.76 14.43 -14.74
C ALA A 214 -21.38 15.05 -15.07
N LEU A 215 -20.51 15.09 -14.07
CA LEU A 215 -19.15 15.59 -14.21
C LEU A 215 -18.23 14.51 -14.82
N ALA A 216 -17.34 14.90 -15.72
CA ALA A 216 -16.34 14.01 -16.31
C ALA A 216 -15.10 13.88 -15.42
N TRP A 217 -14.30 12.82 -15.61
CA TRP A 217 -13.08 12.59 -14.82
C TRP A 217 -12.08 13.78 -14.82
N PRO A 218 -11.85 14.51 -15.93
CA PRO A 218 -10.94 15.66 -15.90
C PRO A 218 -11.32 16.72 -14.86
N GLN A 219 -12.62 16.94 -14.61
CA GLN A 219 -13.09 17.89 -13.61
C GLN A 219 -12.79 17.40 -12.19
N HIS A 220 -13.01 16.11 -11.93
CA HIS A 220 -12.65 15.48 -10.66
C HIS A 220 -11.14 15.56 -10.40
N ARG A 221 -10.34 15.21 -11.42
CA ARG A 221 -8.87 15.28 -11.35
C ARG A 221 -8.39 16.70 -11.09
N ALA A 222 -8.99 17.71 -11.72
CA ALA A 222 -8.66 19.11 -11.46
C ALA A 222 -8.98 19.50 -10.00
N ALA A 223 -10.13 19.07 -9.48
CA ALA A 223 -10.56 19.38 -8.12
C ALA A 223 -9.66 18.78 -7.03
N VAL A 224 -9.05 17.61 -7.29
CA VAL A 224 -8.12 16.98 -6.33
C VAL A 224 -6.65 17.27 -6.60
N LYS A 225 -6.31 18.01 -7.67
CA LYS A 225 -4.92 18.25 -8.09
C LYS A 225 -4.04 18.79 -6.97
N ALA A 226 -4.57 19.67 -6.13
CA ALA A 226 -3.83 20.28 -5.02
C ALA A 226 -3.39 19.27 -3.94
N PHE A 227 -4.00 18.09 -3.88
CA PHE A 227 -3.69 17.05 -2.89
C PHE A 227 -2.84 15.91 -3.47
N ALA A 228 -2.51 15.97 -4.76
CA ALA A 228 -1.65 14.98 -5.39
C ALA A 228 -0.28 14.98 -4.72
N ASN A 229 0.30 13.79 -4.56
CA ASN A 229 1.67 13.60 -4.10
C ASN A 229 1.94 14.15 -2.69
N ARG A 230 0.88 14.25 -1.87
CA ARG A 230 0.95 14.62 -0.45
C ARG A 230 0.48 13.44 0.40
N ILE A 231 1.41 12.86 1.16
CA ILE A 231 1.17 11.67 1.99
C ILE A 231 0.95 12.11 3.43
N ASN A 232 -0.12 11.64 4.05
CA ASN A 232 -0.47 12.06 5.40
C ASN A 232 0.60 11.69 6.43
N LEU A 233 0.90 12.61 7.35
CA LEU A 233 1.70 12.37 8.53
C LEU A 233 0.85 12.56 9.78
N ILE A 234 0.77 11.50 10.58
CA ILE A 234 0.14 11.58 11.90
C ILE A 234 1.19 11.89 12.98
N ARG A 235 0.81 12.74 13.94
CA ARG A 235 1.60 13.02 15.15
C ARG A 235 2.99 13.61 14.89
N ALA A 236 3.21 14.24 13.73
CA ALA A 236 4.43 14.98 13.39
C ALA A 236 4.22 16.50 13.51
N GLN A 237 5.30 17.27 13.35
CA GLN A 237 5.26 18.75 13.29
C GLN A 237 4.77 19.27 11.92
N CYS A 238 4.78 18.41 10.91
CA CYS A 238 4.17 18.65 9.61
C CYS A 238 3.02 17.66 9.39
N HIS A 239 2.00 18.09 8.64
CA HIS A 239 0.80 17.27 8.41
C HIS A 239 0.94 16.29 7.23
N HIS A 240 1.97 16.47 6.39
CA HIS A 240 2.20 15.59 5.25
C HIS A 240 3.66 15.62 4.76
N VAL A 241 4.05 14.54 4.07
CA VAL A 241 5.21 14.50 3.18
C VAL A 241 4.77 14.99 1.81
N SER A 242 5.50 15.92 1.19
CA SER A 242 5.29 16.31 -0.21
C SER A 242 6.27 15.55 -1.09
N LEU A 243 5.84 14.65 -1.98
CA LEU A 243 6.76 14.01 -2.93
C LEU A 243 7.27 15.00 -3.99
N GLU A 244 6.58 16.12 -4.17
CA GLU A 244 6.96 17.20 -5.06
C GLU A 244 7.58 18.34 -4.24
N GLY A 245 8.90 18.46 -4.29
CA GLY A 245 9.62 19.56 -3.64
C GLY A 245 9.79 19.41 -2.12
N PRO A 246 10.02 20.52 -1.39
CA PRO A 246 10.19 20.48 0.06
C PRO A 246 8.87 20.18 0.78
N ASP A 247 8.98 19.61 1.97
CA ASP A 247 7.82 19.42 2.84
C ASP A 247 7.33 20.76 3.38
N PRO A 248 6.06 20.87 3.80
CA PRO A 248 5.58 22.09 4.45
C PRO A 248 6.43 22.44 5.68
N PRO A 249 6.55 23.73 6.01
CA PRO A 249 7.26 24.15 7.21
C PRO A 249 6.69 23.43 8.42
N ALA A 250 7.58 23.05 9.34
CA ALA A 250 7.16 22.52 10.63
C ALA A 250 6.32 23.58 11.33
N GLU A 251 5.10 23.22 11.70
CA GLU A 251 4.30 24.06 12.58
C GLU A 251 4.95 24.04 13.96
N GLU A 252 5.04 25.21 14.59
CA GLU A 252 5.40 25.28 16.00
C GLU A 252 4.35 24.51 16.78
N ARG A 253 4.76 23.37 17.34
CA ARG A 253 3.88 22.62 18.23
C ARG A 253 3.59 23.53 19.43
N PRO A 254 2.32 23.71 19.81
CA PRO A 254 2.04 24.34 21.10
C PRO A 254 2.82 23.60 22.19
N PRO A 255 3.26 24.29 23.26
CA PRO A 255 3.92 23.64 24.39
C PRO A 255 3.09 22.45 24.88
N TRP A 256 3.74 21.43 25.43
CA TRP A 256 3.10 20.17 25.75
C TRP A 256 1.95 20.41 26.74
N LEU A 257 0.72 20.30 26.28
CA LEU A 257 -0.45 20.40 27.14
C LEU A 257 -0.71 19.04 27.78
N CYS A 258 -0.52 18.94 29.10
CA CYS A 258 -0.97 17.78 29.86
C CYS A 258 -2.47 17.96 30.14
N VAL A 259 -3.31 17.20 29.45
CA VAL A 259 -4.75 17.17 29.73
C VAL A 259 -5.04 15.95 30.59
N ARG A 260 -5.38 16.18 31.87
CA ARG A 260 -5.86 15.12 32.77
C ARG A 260 -7.37 15.22 32.85
N SER A 261 -8.04 14.16 32.41
CA SER A 261 -9.47 14.01 32.61
C SER A 261 -9.72 13.52 34.05
N SER A 262 -9.95 14.44 35.00
CA SER A 262 -10.74 14.08 36.18
C SER A 262 -12.21 14.01 35.72
N ARG A 263 -13.02 13.09 36.25
CA ARG A 263 -14.33 12.70 35.70
C ARG A 263 -15.42 13.79 35.59
N SER A 264 -15.09 15.08 35.64
CA SER A 264 -16.04 16.18 35.40
C SER A 264 -15.43 17.55 35.05
N GLN A 265 -14.11 17.74 35.10
CA GLN A 265 -13.46 18.98 34.62
C GLN A 265 -12.09 18.64 34.01
N ALA A 266 -11.87 19.07 32.77
CA ALA A 266 -10.59 18.97 32.09
C ALA A 266 -9.69 20.11 32.55
N GLU A 267 -8.70 19.82 33.39
CA GLU A 267 -7.61 20.77 33.66
C GLU A 267 -6.58 20.66 32.52
N ILE A 268 -6.33 21.79 31.87
CA ILE A 268 -5.31 21.93 30.83
C ILE A 268 -4.15 22.72 31.43
N THR A 269 -3.00 22.08 31.62
CA THR A 269 -1.77 22.76 32.08
C THR A 269 -0.74 22.73 30.96
N ALA A 270 -0.16 23.88 30.63
CA ALA A 270 0.98 23.96 29.73
C ALA A 270 2.25 23.55 30.48
N VAL A 271 3.06 22.69 29.86
CA VAL A 271 4.38 22.24 30.34
C VAL A 271 5.46 22.82 29.46
#